data_AF-A0A9D2WQ80-F1
#
_entry.id   AF-A0A9D2WQ80-F1
#
_cell.length_a   1.000
_cell.length_b   1.000
_cell.length_c   1.000
_cell.angle_alpha   90.00
_cell.angle_beta   90.00
_cell.angle_gamma   90.00
#
_symmetry.space_group_name_H-M   'P 1'
#
loop_
_entity.id
_entity.type
_entity.pdbx_description
1 polymer ?
#
loop_
_entity_poly.entity_id
_entity_poly.type
_entity_poly.pdbx_seq_one_letter_code
_entity_poly.pdbx_strand_id
1 'polypeptide(L)'
;MQTQSKWSENTYMPYLKIADEAHLSRDSMGQKLKYENAYIECENATYLIKKNVTGEELERISINQNEDGIDTEDRIMKLKDYLVSNHDILQSV
;
A
#
# COMPACT_ATOMS: atom_id res chain seq x y z
N MET A 1 9.29 9.34 31.32
CA MET A 1 8.27 9.79 30.35
C MET A 1 8.46 8.94 29.10
N GLN A 2 7.55 8.01 28.84
CA GLN A 2 7.54 7.23 27.60
C GLN A 2 6.73 8.06 26.59
N THR A 3 7.40 8.70 25.63
CA THR A 3 6.72 9.38 24.53
C THR A 3 6.09 8.32 23.64
N GLN A 4 4.78 8.11 23.77
CA GLN A 4 4.03 7.46 22.72
C GLN A 4 4.06 8.41 21.52
N SER A 5 4.91 8.12 20.53
CA SER A 5 4.86 8.78 19.24
C SER A 5 3.54 8.40 18.57
N LYS A 6 2.46 9.12 18.90
CA LYS A 6 1.22 9.07 18.14
C LYS A 6 1.47 9.87 16.87
N TRP A 7 1.86 9.18 15.81
CA TRP A 7 1.95 9.79 14.48
C TRP A 7 0.56 10.30 14.13
N SER A 8 0.49 11.55 13.68
CA SER A 8 -0.77 12.13 13.21
C SER A 8 -1.24 11.37 11.97
N GLU A 9 -2.55 11.25 11.79
CA GLU A 9 -3.13 10.68 10.56
C GLU A 9 -2.70 11.46 9.30
N ASN A 10 -2.19 12.69 9.46
CA ASN A 10 -1.58 13.49 8.39
C ASN A 10 -0.26 12.90 7.86
N THR A 11 0.34 11.94 8.57
CA THR A 11 1.58 11.27 8.14
C THR A 11 1.31 9.94 7.43
N TYR A 12 0.04 9.57 7.30
CA TYR A 12 -0.35 8.37 6.55
C TYR A 12 -0.01 8.55 5.07
N MET A 13 0.33 7.45 4.40
CA MET A 13 0.70 7.49 2.99
C MET A 13 -0.52 7.93 2.16
N PRO A 14 -0.51 9.13 1.55
CA PRO A 14 -1.70 9.73 0.96
C PRO A 14 -2.28 8.88 -0.17
N TYR A 15 -1.40 8.27 -0.97
CA TYR A 15 -1.79 7.44 -2.11
C TYR A 15 -2.54 6.17 -1.68
N LEU A 16 -2.08 5.52 -0.61
CA LEU A 16 -2.75 4.33 -0.07
C LEU A 16 -4.11 4.70 0.53
N LYS A 17 -4.17 5.82 1.26
CA LYS A 17 -5.41 6.33 1.83
C LYS A 17 -6.47 6.63 0.76
N ILE A 18 -6.09 7.29 -0.33
CA ILE A 18 -7.02 7.63 -1.43
C ILE A 18 -7.39 6.38 -2.25
N ALA A 19 -6.49 5.42 -2.37
CA ALA A 19 -6.76 4.16 -3.05
C ALA A 19 -7.81 3.34 -2.30
N ASP A 20 -7.60 3.12 -0.99
CA ASP A 20 -8.44 2.25 -0.18
C ASP A 20 -8.30 2.56 1.33
N GLU A 21 -8.99 3.60 1.81
CA GLU A 21 -8.96 4.00 3.22
C GLU A 21 -9.52 2.90 4.16
N ALA A 22 -10.45 2.08 3.68
CA ALA A 22 -11.10 1.04 4.49
C ALA A 22 -10.10 -0.04 4.95
N HIS A 23 -9.11 -0.36 4.10
CA HIS A 23 -8.07 -1.34 4.39
C HIS A 23 -6.77 -0.71 4.91
N LEU A 24 -6.73 0.61 5.12
CA LEU A 24 -5.55 1.31 5.60
C LEU A 24 -5.23 0.92 7.05
N SER A 25 -4.04 0.36 7.26
CA SER A 25 -3.59 -0.12 8.57
C SER A 25 -3.20 1.04 9.48
N ARG A 26 -4.07 1.37 10.45
CA ARG A 26 -3.78 2.36 11.49
C ARG A 26 -2.69 1.90 12.45
N ASP A 27 -2.60 0.59 12.71
CA ASP A 27 -1.54 -0.01 13.53
C ASP A 27 -0.15 0.19 12.91
N SER A 28 -0.11 0.27 11.58
CA SER A 28 1.11 0.54 10.81
C SER A 28 1.22 2.00 10.42
N MET A 29 0.52 2.89 11.12
CA MET A 29 0.55 4.34 10.90
C MET A 29 0.25 4.73 9.44
N GLY A 30 -0.70 4.02 8.80
CA GLY A 30 -1.12 4.29 7.42
C GLY A 30 -0.04 4.04 6.37
N GLN A 31 0.98 3.25 6.70
CA GLN A 31 2.07 2.90 5.77
C GLN A 31 1.76 1.68 4.89
N LYS A 32 0.66 0.97 5.17
CA LYS A 32 0.24 -0.19 4.37
C LYS A 32 -1.27 -0.38 4.34
N LEU A 33 -1.74 -1.00 3.26
CA LEU A 33 -3.08 -1.59 3.18
C LEU A 33 -2.99 -3.03 3.69
N LYS A 34 -3.91 -3.43 4.57
CA LYS A 34 -3.92 -4.78 5.15
C LYS A 34 -5.20 -5.49 4.75
N TYR A 35 -5.04 -6.61 4.07
CA TYR A 35 -6.11 -7.53 3.69
C TYR A 35 -5.99 -8.82 4.52
N GLU A 36 -6.85 -9.81 4.23
CA GLU A 36 -6.89 -11.08 4.97
C GLU A 36 -5.62 -11.90 4.72
N ASN A 37 -5.24 -12.10 3.46
CA ASN A 37 -4.12 -12.96 3.07
C ASN A 37 -2.81 -12.20 2.86
N ALA A 38 -2.90 -10.95 2.45
CA ALA A 38 -1.76 -10.12 2.07
C ALA A 38 -1.84 -8.69 2.63
N TYR A 39 -0.74 -7.97 2.51
CA TYR A 39 -0.67 -6.54 2.75
C TYR A 39 0.11 -5.87 1.62
N ILE A 40 -0.18 -4.59 1.40
CA ILE A 40 0.44 -3.78 0.34
C ILE A 40 1.22 -2.62 0.98
N GLU A 41 2.49 -2.52 0.65
CA GLU A 41 3.37 -1.40 1.02
C GLU A 41 3.67 -0.55 -0.22
N CYS A 42 3.88 0.76 -0.01
CA CYS A 42 4.32 1.66 -1.07
C CYS A 42 5.79 2.00 -0.86
N GLU A 43 6.63 1.63 -1.83
CA GLU A 43 7.99 2.14 -1.98
C GLU A 43 8.00 3.32 -2.97
N ASN A 44 9.17 3.93 -3.22
CA ASN A 44 9.30 5.15 -4.01
C ASN A 44 8.57 5.08 -5.38
N ALA A 45 8.83 3.99 -6.11
CA ALA A 45 8.32 3.77 -7.47
C ALA A 45 7.67 2.39 -7.61
N THR A 46 7.16 1.80 -6.53
CA THR A 46 6.62 0.43 -6.58
C THR A 46 5.65 0.18 -5.43
N TYR A 47 4.57 -0.56 -5.71
CA TYR A 47 3.79 -1.21 -4.66
C TYR A 47 4.24 -2.66 -4.49
N LEU A 48 4.48 -3.07 -3.25
CA LEU A 48 4.86 -4.44 -2.90
C LEU A 48 3.68 -5.14 -2.24
N ILE A 49 3.31 -6.29 -2.76
CA ILE A 49 2.26 -7.15 -2.21
C ILE A 49 2.95 -8.31 -1.51
N LYS A 50 2.72 -8.43 -0.21
CA LYS A 50 3.41 -9.41 0.65
C LYS A 50 2.40 -10.25 1.43
N LYS A 51 2.70 -11.53 1.63
CA LYS A 51 1.90 -12.41 2.52
C LYS A 51 1.94 -11.91 3.96
N ASN A 52 0.79 -11.88 4.62
CA ASN A 52 0.69 -11.48 6.02
C ASN A 52 1.54 -12.35 6.98
N VAL A 53 1.63 -13.66 6.72
CA VAL A 53 2.26 -14.62 7.64
C VAL A 53 3.78 -14.67 7.47
N THR A 54 4.25 -14.77 6.22
CA THR A 54 5.67 -14.99 5.92
C THR A 54 6.42 -13.72 5.53
N GLY A 55 5.71 -12.64 5.18
CA GLY A 55 6.32 -11.43 4.59
C GLY A 55 6.90 -11.65 3.20
N GLU A 56 6.64 -12.81 2.59
CA GLU A 56 7.08 -13.14 1.23
C GLU A 56 6.41 -12.21 0.22
N GLU A 57 7.20 -11.64 -0.70
CA GLU A 57 6.69 -10.87 -1.82
C GLU A 57 5.95 -11.81 -2.78
N LEU A 58 4.65 -11.58 -2.92
CA LEU A 58 3.81 -12.27 -3.89
C LEU A 58 3.97 -11.62 -5.25
N GLU A 59 3.85 -10.29 -5.27
CA GLU A 59 3.84 -9.49 -6.49
C GLU A 59 4.37 -8.10 -6.22
N ARG A 60 4.74 -7.42 -7.32
CA ARG A 60 5.14 -6.02 -7.31
C ARG A 60 4.54 -5.28 -8.49
N ILE A 61 4.09 -4.06 -8.23
CA ILE A 61 3.53 -3.16 -9.23
C ILE A 61 4.50 -2.00 -9.39
N SER A 62 5.25 -1.98 -10.50
CA SER A 62 6.14 -0.87 -10.81
C SER A 62 5.36 0.39 -11.20
N ILE A 63 5.81 1.54 -10.69
CA ILE A 63 5.32 2.87 -11.05
C ILE A 63 6.35 3.49 -11.99
N ASN A 64 5.92 3.88 -13.19
CA ASN A 64 6.76 4.57 -14.15
C ASN A 64 7.06 5.98 -13.66
N GLN A 65 8.34 6.32 -13.63
CA GLN A 65 8.84 7.63 -13.26
C GLN A 65 9.73 8.21 -14.37
N ASN A 66 9.80 9.53 -14.47
CA ASN A 66 10.73 10.23 -15.35
C ASN A 66 12.13 10.30 -14.72
N GLU A 67 13.07 10.95 -15.41
CA GLU A 67 14.46 11.11 -14.94
C GLU A 67 14.57 11.88 -13.61
N ASP A 68 13.56 12.70 -13.27
CA ASP A 68 13.48 13.44 -12.01
C ASP A 68 12.82 12.64 -10.87
N GLY A 69 12.43 11.39 -11.10
CA GLY A 69 11.74 10.54 -10.12
C GLY A 69 10.27 10.92 -9.88
N ILE A 70 9.67 11.66 -10.81
CA ILE A 70 8.26 12.03 -10.78
C ILE A 70 7.47 11.00 -11.57
N ASP A 71 6.32 10.58 -11.04
CA ASP A 71 5.46 9.62 -11.74
C ASP A 71 4.99 10.15 -13.09
N THR A 72 5.07 9.29 -14.09
CA THR A 72 4.52 9.53 -15.43
C THR A 72 3.16 8.86 -15.62
N GLU A 73 2.63 8.21 -14.57
CA GLU A 73 1.32 7.56 -14.55
C GLU A 73 0.58 7.84 -13.23
N ASP A 74 -0.73 7.62 -13.22
CA ASP A 74 -1.53 7.76 -12.01
C ASP A 74 -1.38 6.52 -11.12
N ARG A 75 -0.52 6.64 -10.09
CA ARG A 75 -0.26 5.55 -9.14
C ARG A 75 -1.50 5.11 -8.36
N ILE A 76 -2.45 6.03 -8.11
CA ILE A 76 -3.66 5.73 -7.32
C ILE A 76 -4.60 4.89 -8.17
N MET A 77 -4.84 5.31 -9.42
CA MET A 77 -5.67 4.55 -10.37
C MET A 77 -5.08 3.16 -10.62
N LYS A 78 -3.76 3.08 -10.85
CA LYS A 78 -3.07 1.81 -11.04
C LYS A 78 -3.25 0.85 -9.86
N LEU A 79 -3.18 1.36 -8.63
CA LEU A 79 -3.43 0.56 -7.44
C LEU A 79 -4.91 0.14 -7.35
N LYS A 80 -5.86 1.04 -7.60
CA LYS A 80 -7.30 0.69 -7.60
C LYS A 80 -7.64 -0.41 -8.61
N ASP A 81 -7.11 -0.30 -9.82
CA ASP A 81 -7.32 -1.30 -10.86
C ASP A 81 -6.76 -2.67 -10.45
N TYR A 82 -5.60 -2.68 -9.77
CA TYR A 82 -5.04 -3.90 -9.20
C TYR A 82 -5.94 -4.51 -8.14
N LEU A 83 -6.43 -3.70 -7.19
CA LEU A 83 -7.28 -4.18 -6.08
C LEU A 83 -8.57 -4.83 -6.60
N VAL A 84 -9.17 -4.28 -7.66
CA VAL A 84 -10.36 -4.84 -8.30
C VAL A 84 -10.04 -6.13 -9.04
N SER A 85 -8.89 -6.19 -9.71
CA SER A 85 -8.53 -7.33 -10.57
C SER A 85 -7.95 -8.53 -9.81
N ASN A 86 -7.41 -8.33 -8.60
CA ASN A 86 -6.64 -9.35 -7.87
C ASN A 86 -7.23 -9.67 -6.49
N HIS A 87 -8.56 -9.76 -6.41
CA HIS A 87 -9.24 -10.02 -5.14
C HIS A 87 -8.81 -11.36 -4.51
N ASP A 88 -8.55 -12.39 -5.31
CA ASP A 88 -8.18 -13.74 -4.83
C ASP A 88 -6.83 -13.78 -4.10
N ILE A 89 -5.92 -12.86 -4.44
CA ILE A 89 -4.60 -12.74 -3.79
C ILE A 89 -4.74 -12.06 -2.44
N LEU A 90 -5.67 -11.11 -2.33
CA LEU A 90 -5.84 -10.25 -1.16
C LEU A 90 -6.77 -10.87 -0.11
N GLN A 91 -7.81 -11.58 -0.53
CA GLN A 91 -8.82 -12.19 0.32
C GLN A 91 -9.16 -13.60 -0.14
N SER A 92 -9.61 -14.48 0.76
CA SER A 92 -10.05 -15.82 0.36
C SER A 92 -11.39 -15.73 -0.35
N VAL A 93 -11.47 -16.31 -1.56
CA VAL A 93 -12.70 -16.44 -2.38
C VAL A 93 -13.68 -17.44 -1.79
#